data_AF-A0A7X3R2H3-F1
#
_entry.id   AF-A0A7X3R2H3-F1
#
_cell.length_a   1.000
_cell.length_b   1.000
_cell.length_c   1.000
_cell.angle_alpha   90.00
_cell.angle_beta   90.00
_cell.angle_gamma   90.00
#
_symmetry.space_group_name_H-M   'P 1'
#
loop_
_entity.id
_entity.type
_entity.pdbx_description
1 polymer ?
#
loop_
_entity_poly.entity_id
_entity_poly.type
_entity_poly.pdbx_seq_one_letter_code
_entity_poly.pdbx_strand_id
1 'polypeptide(L)' 'VVTIAADAPAADVMTLLAQRRLNQLPVIDEGRMIGIITRREFLDRLQIAEELGQGDTPDGEAELPPIRTSGSDDPDAR' A
#
# COMPACT_ATOMS: atom_id res chain seq x y z
N VAL A 1 2.22 -19.49 -7.02
CA VAL A 1 1.65 -18.34 -6.27
C VAL A 1 2.16 -17.07 -6.94
N VAL A 2 1.29 -16.11 -7.27
CA VAL A 2 1.70 -14.82 -7.84
C VAL A 2 2.14 -13.92 -6.70
N THR A 3 3.27 -13.24 -6.85
CA THR A 3 3.84 -12.31 -5.86
C THR A 3 4.22 -11.00 -6.53
N ILE A 4 4.49 -9.97 -5.74
CA ILE A 4 4.92 -8.67 -6.21
C ILE A 4 6.08 -8.14 -5.36
N ALA A 5 6.99 -7.37 -5.96
CA ALA A 5 8.10 -6.74 -5.25
C ALA A 5 7.60 -5.60 -4.35
N ALA A 6 8.31 -5.33 -3.25
CA ALA A 6 7.95 -4.27 -2.30
C ALA A 6 8.03 -2.85 -2.88
N ASP A 7 8.86 -2.65 -3.90
CA ASP A 7 9.07 -1.39 -4.60
C ASP A 7 8.22 -1.25 -5.88
N ALA A 8 7.35 -2.24 -6.16
CA ALA A 8 6.54 -2.24 -7.36
C ALA A 8 5.50 -1.09 -7.35
N PRO A 9 5.25 -0.44 -8.50
CA PRO A 9 4.22 0.57 -8.62
C PRO A 9 2.83 0.08 -8.22
N ALA A 10 2.04 0.94 -7.58
CA ALA A 10 0.65 0.65 -7.21
C ALA A 10 -0.21 0.25 -8.43
N ALA A 11 0.07 0.83 -9.61
CA ALA A 11 -0.61 0.47 -10.85
C ALA A 11 -0.43 -1.01 -11.23
N ASP A 12 0.73 -1.60 -10.94
CA ASP A 12 1.02 -3.01 -11.23
C ASP A 12 0.26 -3.93 -10.27
N VAL A 13 0.18 -3.55 -8.99
CA VAL A 13 -0.67 -4.23 -8.00
C VAL A 13 -2.11 -4.27 -8.49
N MET A 14 -2.66 -3.14 -8.92
CA MET A 14 -4.03 -3.03 -9.43
C MET A 14 -4.24 -3.90 -10.67
N THR A 15 -3.27 -3.87 -11.59
CA THR A 15 -3.28 -4.66 -12.82
C THR A 15 -3.32 -6.15 -12.51
N LEU A 16 -2.49 -6.61 -11.57
CA LEU A 16 -2.45 -8.01 -11.15
C LEU A 16 -3.74 -8.42 -10.44
N LEU A 17 -4.23 -7.63 -9.48
CA LEU A 17 -5.49 -7.93 -8.77
C LEU A 17 -6.68 -7.99 -9.72
N ALA A 18 -6.78 -7.05 -10.67
CA ALA A 18 -7.89 -6.97 -11.62
C ALA A 18 -7.82 -8.04 -12.71
N GLN A 19 -6.71 -8.12 -13.44
CA GLN A 19 -6.58 -9.01 -14.60
C GLN A 19 -6.55 -10.48 -14.21
N ARG A 20 -5.94 -10.81 -13.07
CA ARG A 20 -5.81 -12.20 -12.60
C ARG A 20 -6.93 -12.60 -11.63
N ARG A 21 -7.90 -11.70 -11.38
CA ARG A 21 -9.00 -11.90 -10.42
C ARG A 21 -8.52 -12.34 -9.03
N LEU A 22 -7.33 -11.91 -8.62
CA LEU A 22 -6.73 -12.27 -7.33
C LEU A 22 -7.35 -11.43 -6.21
N ASN A 23 -7.58 -12.04 -5.06
CA ASN A 23 -8.08 -11.33 -3.87
C ASN A 23 -6.94 -10.76 -3.02
N GLN A 24 -5.74 -11.30 -3.17
CA GLN A 24 -4.55 -10.90 -2.42
C GLN A 24 -3.27 -11.16 -3.21
N LEU A 25 -2.23 -10.40 -2.89
CA LEU A 25 -0.87 -10.50 -3.43
C LEU A 25 0.13 -10.47 -2.29
N PRO A 26 0.93 -11.54 -2.09
CA PRO A 26 2.07 -11.48 -1.19
C PRO A 26 3.16 -10.55 -1.74
N VAL A 27 3.70 -9.73 -0.85
CA VAL A 27 4.80 -8.81 -1.13
C VAL A 27 6.11 -9.45 -0.72
N ILE A 28 7.05 -9.50 -1.65
CA ILE A 28 8.37 -10.09 -1.47
C ILE A 28 9.42 -8.98 -1.55
N ASP A 29 10.38 -9.01 -0.63
CA ASP A 29 11.58 -8.18 -0.66
C ASP A 29 12.81 -9.03 -0.33
N GLU A 30 13.88 -8.88 -1.11
CA GLU A 30 15.11 -9.67 -0.99
C GLU A 30 14.87 -11.20 -0.82
N GLY A 31 13.87 -11.73 -1.52
CA GLY A 31 13.51 -13.16 -1.46
C GLY A 31 12.72 -13.58 -0.22
N ARG A 32 12.31 -12.65 0.65
CA ARG A 32 11.49 -12.90 1.84
C ARG A 32 10.10 -12.30 1.69
N MET A 33 9.08 -12.99 2.20
CA MET A 33 7.73 -12.43 2.28
C MET A 33 7.63 -11.45 3.44
N ILE A 34 7.36 -10.19 3.14
CA ILE A 34 7.28 -9.12 4.14
C ILE A 34 5.84 -8.66 4.42
N GLY A 35 4.87 -9.05 3.58
CA GLY A 35 3.49 -8.64 3.76
C GLY A 35 2.52 -9.22 2.73
N ILE A 36 1.25 -8.82 2.85
CA ILE A 36 0.17 -9.22 1.95
C ILE A 36 -0.67 -7.99 1.65
N ILE A 37 -0.91 -7.72 0.36
CA ILE A 37 -1.88 -6.72 -0.09
C ILE A 37 -3.19 -7.42 -0.41
N THR A 38 -4.30 -6.93 0.12
CA THR A 38 -5.65 -7.41 -0.23
C THR A 38 -6.36 -6.44 -1.16
N ARG A 39 -7.27 -6.93 -2.02
CA ARG A 39 -8.04 -6.07 -2.93
C ARG A 39 -8.84 -5.00 -2.18
N ARG A 40 -9.45 -5.36 -1.04
CA ARG A 40 -10.25 -4.43 -0.23
C ARG A 40 -9.38 -3.29 0.29
N GLU A 41 -8.31 -3.62 1.01
CA GLU A 41 -7.41 -2.62 1.58
C GLU A 41 -6.75 -1.74 0.52
N PHE A 42 -6.42 -2.32 -0.64
CA PHE A 42 -5.85 -1.56 -1.75
C PHE A 42 -6.85 -0.55 -2.34
N LEU A 43 -8.12 -0.92 -2.48
CA LEU A 43 -9.17 0.00 -2.95
C LEU A 43 -9.50 1.06 -1.90
N ASP A 44 -9.57 0.69 -0.62
CA ASP A 44 -9.81 1.63 0.48
C ASP A 44 -8.73 2.73 0.50
N ARG A 45 -7.46 2.34 0.32
CA ARG A 45 -6.33 3.30 0.30
C ARG A 45 -6.30 4.15 -0.97
N LEU A 46 -6.82 3.67 -2.09
CA LEU A 46 -6.93 4.46 -3.32
C LEU A 46 -8.06 5.50 -3.23
N GLN A 47 -9.18 5.16 -2.58
CA GLN A 47 -10.26 6.13 -2.33
C GLN A 47 -9.81 7.27 -1.42
N ILE A 48 -8.97 6.98 -0.43
CA ILE A 48 -8.37 8.01 0.42
C ILE A 48 -7.44 8.93 -0.40
N ALA A 49 -6.77 8.43 -1.45
CA ALA A 49 -5.95 9.27 -2.33
C ALA A 49 -6.80 10.21 -3.21
N GLU A 50 -8.02 9.82 -3.59
CA GLU A 50 -8.96 10.70 -4.31
C GLU A 50 -9.55 11.79 -3.39
N GLU A 51 -9.93 11.43 -2.15
CA GLU A 51 -10.44 12.40 -1.18
C GLU A 51 -9.37 13.41 -0.72
N LEU A 52 -8.11 13.00 -0.67
CA LEU A 52 -6.97 13.89 -0.39
C LEU A 52 -6.51 14.70 -1.62
N GLY A 53 -7.08 14.45 -2.80
CA GLY A 53 -6.79 15.14 -4.06
C GLY A 53 -7.80 16.22 -4.46
N GLN A 54 -8.86 16.44 -3.67
CA GLN A 54 -9.81 17.54 -3.85
C GLN A 54 -9.69 18.57 -2.73
N GLY A 55 -8.46 19.06 -2.57
CA GLY A 55 -8.17 20.36 -1.99
C GLY A 55 -7.59 21.23 -3.09
N ASP A 56 -8.34 22.25 -3.49
CA ASP A 56 -7.85 23.40 -4.25
C ASP A 56 -6.56 23.91 -3.56
N THR A 57 -5.40 23.58 -4.12
CA THR A 57 -4.11 24.12 -3.68
C THR A 57 -3.47 24.81 -4.88
N PRO A 58 -3.77 26.10 -5.09
CA PRO A 58 -2.84 26.93 -5.84
C PRO A 58 -1.60 27.10 -4.96
N ASP A 59 -0.48 26.57 -5.46
CA ASP A 59 0.88 26.79 -4.97
C ASP A 59 1.23 26.23 -3.58
N GLY A 60 2.11 25.23 -3.55
CA GLY A 60 2.87 24.85 -2.34
C GLY A 60 3.11 23.35 -2.23
N GLU A 61 4.37 22.97 -2.41
CA GLU A 61 4.98 21.65 -2.18
C GLU A 61 4.17 20.67 -1.33
N ALA A 62 3.77 19.56 -1.94
CA ALA A 62 3.15 18.42 -1.26
C ALA A 62 4.16 17.77 -0.31
N GLU A 63 4.20 18.26 0.93
CA GLU A 63 4.89 17.59 2.02
C GLU A 63 4.08 16.33 2.37
N LEU A 64 4.54 15.18 1.87
CA LEU A 64 3.94 13.89 2.19
C LEU A 64 3.95 13.72 3.72
N PRO A 65 2.82 13.39 4.35
CA PRO A 65 2.80 13.14 5.79
C PRO A 65 3.76 11.98 6.11
N PRO A 66 4.52 12.07 7.22
CA PRO A 66 5.47 11.02 7.55
C PRO A 66 4.73 9.69 7.71
N ILE A 67 5.23 8.66 7.03
CA ILE A 67 4.74 7.28 7.14
C ILE A 67 4.89 6.89 8.61
N ARG A 68 3.80 6.92 9.37
CA ARG A 68 3.75 6.32 10.69
C ARG A 68 3.64 4.83 10.49
N THR A 69 4.78 4.15 10.51
CA THR A 69 4.80 2.73 10.85
C THR A 69 4.16 2.62 12.23
N SER A 70 3.00 1.96 12.31
CA SER A 70 2.53 1.43 13.58
C SER A 70 3.58 0.40 14.00
N GLY A 71 4.60 0.85 14.73
CA GLY A 71 5.34 -0.04 15.59
C GLY A 71 4.30 -0.71 16.45
N SER A 72 4.21 -2.03 16.38
CA SER A 72 3.69 -2.80 17.49
C SER A 72 4.51 -2.35 18.69
N ASP A 73 3.92 -1.48 19.50
CA ASP A 73 4.25 -1.35 20.90
C ASP A 73 4.01 -2.77 21.43
N ASP A 74 5.08 -3.55 21.53
CA ASP A 74 5.09 -4.85 22.15
C ASP A 74 5.33 -4.57 23.64
N PRO A 75 4.27 -4.56 24.49
CA PRO A 75 4.44 -4.27 25.91
C PRO A 75 5.12 -5.42 26.67
N ASP A 76 5.49 -6.52 25.99
CA ASP A 76 5.95 -7.76 26.63
C ASP A 76 7.48 -7.91 26.68
N ALA A 77 8.16 -6.80 26.98
CA ALA A 77 9.54 -6.85 27.47
C ALA A 77 9.56 -7.14 28.99
N ARG A 78 9.15 -8.34 29.42
CA ARG A 78 9.50 -8.93 30.73
C ARG A 78 9.58 -10.45 30.71
#